data_AF-A0A351AVB6-F1
#
_entry.id   AF-A0A351AVB6-F1
#
_cell.length_a   1.000
_cell.length_b   1.000
_cell.length_c   1.000
_cell.angle_alpha   90.00
_cell.angle_beta   90.00
_cell.angle_gamma   90.00
#
_symmetry.space_group_name_H-M   'P 1'
#
loop_
_entity.id
_entity.type
_entity.pdbx_description
1 polymer ?
#
loop_
_entity_poly.entity_id
_entity_poly.type
_entity_poly.pdbx_seq_one_letter_code
_entity_poly.pdbx_strand_id
1 'polypeptide(L)'
;MRKDGKYRFTLQFSADNEDQIRVGELLENLGNRKSTVIISALSDYIDTHPELQSGYSKIEVKVAPAFDRSQMERLIRSIVEEKLSELHTTETIADTSMSGTSEALEEDITKMLDNLDMFN
;
A
#
# COMPACT_ATOMS: atom_id res chain seq x y z
N MET A 1 -43.29 0.02 18.30
CA MET A 1 -43.96 1.31 18.60
C MET A 1 -43.94 1.53 20.12
N ARG A 2 -43.71 2.76 20.60
CA ARG A 2 -43.80 3.09 22.04
C ARG A 2 -45.27 3.37 22.40
N LYS A 3 -45.81 2.65 23.38
CA LYS A 3 -47.17 2.85 23.91
C LYS A 3 -47.15 2.66 25.42
N ASP A 4 -47.82 3.55 26.16
CA ASP A 4 -47.92 3.51 27.63
C ASP A 4 -46.54 3.45 28.33
N GLY A 5 -45.56 4.20 27.79
CA GLY A 5 -44.19 4.22 28.30
C GLY A 5 -43.37 2.97 27.97
N LYS A 6 -43.95 1.94 27.33
CA LYS A 6 -43.29 0.69 26.99
C LYS A 6 -42.98 0.62 25.50
N TYR A 7 -41.84 0.05 25.17
CA TYR A 7 -41.49 -0.27 23.80
C TYR A 7 -41.97 -1.69 23.48
N ARG A 8 -42.71 -1.86 22.38
CA ARG A 8 -43.10 -3.17 21.86
C ARG A 8 -42.53 -3.41 20.47
N PHE A 9 -41.82 -4.51 20.35
CA PHE A 9 -41.24 -5.04 19.13
C PHE A 9 -41.52 -6.55 19.06
N THR A 10 -41.69 -7.07 17.86
CA THR A 10 -41.77 -8.51 17.60
C THR A 10 -40.49 -8.89 16.88
N LEU A 11 -39.80 -9.91 17.37
CA LEU A 11 -38.56 -10.43 16.77
C LEU A 11 -38.84 -11.87 16.31
N GLN A 12 -38.48 -12.17 15.07
CA GLN A 12 -38.51 -13.52 14.50
C GLN A 12 -37.21 -13.70 13.71
N PHE A 13 -36.60 -14.87 13.86
CA PHE A 13 -35.43 -15.28 13.11
C PHE A 13 -35.59 -16.77 12.73
N SER A 14 -34.93 -17.18 11.66
CA SER A 14 -34.97 -18.56 11.18
C SER A 14 -34.26 -19.51 12.15
N ALA A 15 -34.51 -20.80 12.02
CA ALA A 15 -33.84 -21.87 12.77
C ALA A 15 -32.91 -22.67 11.84
N ASP A 16 -32.15 -21.95 11.02
CA ASP A 16 -31.35 -22.54 9.93
C ASP A 16 -30.02 -23.10 10.43
N ASN A 17 -29.54 -22.66 11.60
CA ASN A 17 -28.31 -23.13 12.22
C ASN A 17 -28.46 -23.43 13.72
N GLU A 18 -27.49 -24.16 14.28
CA GLU A 18 -27.51 -24.63 15.67
C GLU A 18 -27.50 -23.46 16.68
N ASP A 19 -26.80 -22.37 16.39
CA ASP A 19 -26.80 -21.17 17.22
C ASP A 19 -28.19 -20.53 17.30
N GLN A 20 -28.88 -20.40 16.17
CA GLN A 20 -30.24 -19.88 16.10
C GLN A 20 -31.20 -20.79 16.87
N ILE A 21 -31.11 -22.11 16.70
CA ILE A 21 -31.94 -23.07 17.43
C ILE A 21 -31.72 -22.91 18.94
N ARG A 22 -30.46 -22.93 19.39
CA ARG A 22 -30.09 -22.80 20.80
C ARG A 22 -30.58 -21.49 21.42
N VAL A 23 -30.42 -20.37 20.71
CA VAL A 23 -30.91 -19.06 21.15
C VAL A 23 -32.44 -19.03 21.20
N GLY A 24 -33.10 -19.60 20.18
CA GLY A 24 -34.55 -19.72 20.12
C GLY A 24 -35.11 -20.50 21.32
N GLU A 25 -34.58 -21.69 21.60
CA GLU A 25 -35.00 -22.52 22.73
C GLU A 25 -34.77 -21.83 24.08
N LEU A 26 -33.62 -21.18 24.26
CA LEU A 26 -33.34 -20.40 25.46
C LEU A 26 -34.36 -19.29 25.67
N LEU A 27 -34.67 -18.52 24.61
CA LEU A 27 -35.66 -17.45 24.67
C LEU A 27 -37.06 -18.03 24.95
N GLU A 28 -37.40 -19.19 24.39
CA GLU A 28 -38.69 -19.81 24.69
C GLU A 28 -38.82 -20.20 26.17
N ASN A 29 -37.81 -20.87 26.71
CA ASN A 29 -37.74 -21.27 28.12
C ASN A 29 -37.79 -20.10 29.11
N LEU A 30 -37.35 -18.90 28.70
CA LEU A 30 -37.35 -17.69 29.53
C LEU A 30 -38.73 -17.02 29.70
N GLY A 31 -39.72 -17.36 28.87
CA GLY A 31 -41.08 -16.82 29.00
C GLY A 31 -41.13 -15.28 29.00
N ASN A 32 -41.76 -14.68 30.02
CA ASN A 32 -41.88 -13.21 30.13
C ASN A 32 -40.56 -12.48 30.44
N ARG A 33 -39.47 -13.19 30.73
CA ARG A 33 -38.13 -12.62 31.01
C ARG A 33 -37.25 -12.47 29.77
N LYS A 34 -37.75 -12.87 28.59
CA LYS A 34 -37.09 -12.69 27.28
C LYS A 34 -36.61 -11.25 27.07
N SER A 35 -37.47 -10.27 27.35
CA SER A 35 -37.16 -8.85 27.13
C SER A 35 -35.99 -8.37 27.99
N THR A 36 -35.85 -8.84 29.22
CA THR A 36 -34.75 -8.45 30.10
C THR A 36 -33.40 -8.89 29.55
N VAL A 37 -33.29 -10.13 29.08
CA VAL A 37 -32.06 -10.66 28.50
C VAL A 37 -31.72 -9.95 27.19
N ILE A 38 -32.71 -9.77 26.31
CA ILE A 38 -32.50 -9.08 25.03
C ILE A 38 -32.07 -7.63 25.26
N ILE A 39 -32.69 -6.92 26.20
CA ILE A 39 -32.31 -5.54 26.53
C ILE A 39 -30.87 -5.49 27.05
N SER A 40 -30.49 -6.38 27.97
CA SER A 40 -29.12 -6.43 28.50
C SER A 40 -28.09 -6.67 27.40
N ALA A 41 -28.30 -7.70 26.57
CA ALA A 41 -27.39 -8.03 25.49
C ALA A 41 -27.29 -6.91 24.45
N LEU A 42 -28.40 -6.25 24.13
CA LEU A 42 -28.41 -5.14 23.19
C LEU A 42 -27.76 -3.88 23.78
N SER A 43 -27.91 -3.62 25.08
CA SER A 43 -27.19 -2.56 25.78
C SER A 43 -25.67 -2.78 25.70
N ASP A 44 -25.19 -3.97 26.04
CA ASP A 44 -23.76 -4.31 25.96
C ASP A 44 -23.24 -4.20 24.51
N TYR A 45 -24.07 -4.59 23.53
CA TYR A 45 -23.73 -4.47 22.11
C TYR A 45 -23.61 -3.01 21.67
N ILE A 46 -24.53 -2.15 22.10
CA ILE A 46 -24.51 -0.71 21.80
C ILE A 46 -23.29 -0.03 22.46
N ASP A 47 -22.95 -0.40 23.69
CA ASP A 47 -21.82 0.18 24.42
C ASP A 47 -20.48 -0.21 23.79
N THR A 48 -20.41 -1.41 23.18
CA THR A 48 -19.22 -1.88 22.45
C THR A 48 -19.13 -1.36 21.02
N HIS A 49 -20.23 -0.87 20.44
CA HIS A 49 -20.32 -0.38 19.07
C HIS A 49 -20.88 1.06 19.01
N PRO A 50 -20.13 2.06 19.52
CA PRO A 50 -20.57 3.46 19.55
C PRO A 50 -20.87 4.03 18.16
N GLU A 51 -20.34 3.43 17.09
CA GLU A 51 -20.65 3.76 15.70
C GLU A 51 -22.14 3.62 15.36
N LEU A 52 -22.89 2.75 16.04
CA LEU A 52 -24.33 2.59 15.86
C LEU A 52 -25.12 3.80 16.39
N GLN A 53 -24.53 4.54 17.32
CA GLN A 53 -25.10 5.78 17.86
C GLN A 53 -24.68 7.00 17.05
N SER A 54 -23.51 6.96 16.41
CA SER A 54 -23.10 8.00 15.47
C SER A 54 -23.91 7.85 14.18
N GLY A 55 -24.87 8.74 13.94
CA GLY A 55 -25.59 8.78 12.67
C GLY A 55 -24.60 8.71 11.49
N TYR A 56 -24.87 7.82 10.52
CA TYR A 56 -24.02 7.47 9.37
C TYR A 56 -23.00 8.56 9.02
N SER A 57 -21.79 8.45 9.56
CA SER A 57 -20.72 9.38 9.24
C SER A 57 -20.20 9.00 7.85
N LYS A 58 -20.61 9.76 6.83
CA LYS A 58 -20.14 9.58 5.44
C LYS A 58 -18.62 9.75 5.44
N ILE A 59 -17.89 8.65 5.23
CA ILE A 59 -16.44 8.71 5.07
C ILE A 59 -16.15 9.22 3.65
N GLU A 60 -15.72 10.48 3.53
CA GLU A 60 -15.20 11.05 2.28
C GLU A 60 -13.68 10.96 2.27
N VAL A 61 -13.13 10.04 1.47
CA VAL A 61 -11.69 9.95 1.23
C VAL A 61 -11.31 10.97 0.15
N LYS A 62 -10.76 12.12 0.57
CA LYS A 62 -10.15 13.09 -0.35
C LYS A 62 -8.67 12.76 -0.49
N VAL A 63 -8.31 12.16 -1.63
CA VAL A 63 -6.90 11.99 -1.99
C VAL A 63 -6.40 13.33 -2.57
N ALA A 64 -5.70 14.11 -1.75
CA ALA A 64 -4.89 15.20 -2.26
C ALA A 64 -3.63 14.59 -2.88
N PRO A 65 -3.24 14.94 -4.12
CA PRO A 65 -1.96 14.51 -4.66
C PRO A 65 -0.85 15.06 -3.76
N ALA A 66 0.00 14.18 -3.22
CA ALA A 66 1.08 14.55 -2.31
C ALA A 66 2.16 15.44 -2.97
N PHE A 67 2.19 15.45 -4.30
CA PHE A 67 3.14 16.22 -5.09
C PHE A 67 2.41 17.05 -6.14
N ASP A 68 2.73 18.34 -6.20
CA ASP A 68 2.40 19.15 -7.36
C ASP A 68 3.27 18.72 -8.57
N ARG A 69 2.85 19.10 -9.79
CA ARG A 69 3.58 18.76 -11.03
C ARG A 69 5.04 19.22 -11.01
N SER A 70 5.34 20.36 -10.39
CA SER A 70 6.69 20.91 -10.30
C SER A 70 7.58 20.14 -9.33
N GLN A 71 7.02 19.62 -8.24
CA GLN A 71 7.72 18.78 -7.27
C GLN A 71 8.06 17.43 -7.90
N MET A 72 7.13 16.85 -8.64
CA MET A 72 7.36 15.61 -9.38
C MET A 72 8.44 15.79 -10.46
N GLU A 73 8.40 16.89 -11.22
CA GLU A 73 9.42 17.19 -12.23
C GLU A 73 10.82 17.36 -11.61
N ARG A 74 10.92 18.07 -10.48
CA ARG A 74 12.19 18.24 -9.76
C ARG A 74 12.76 16.91 -9.28
N LEU A 75 11.92 16.04 -8.73
CA LEU A 75 12.33 14.71 -8.29
C LEU A 75 12.80 13.83 -9.46
N ILE A 76 12.07 13.84 -10.57
CA ILE A 76 12.46 13.10 -11.77
C ILE A 76 13.82 13.62 -12.28
N ARG A 77 13.99 14.95 -12.35
CA ARG A 77 15.24 15.54 -12.81
C ARG A 77 16.42 15.17 -11.92
N SER A 78 16.25 15.19 -10.58
CA SER A 78 17.32 14.79 -9.67
C SER A 78 17.71 13.32 -9.82
N ILE A 79 16.73 12.42 -9.98
CA ILE A 79 16.98 10.99 -10.18
C ILE A 79 17.74 10.77 -11.50
N VAL A 80 17.33 11.44 -12.58
CA VAL A 80 17.98 11.30 -13.89
C VAL A 80 19.41 11.84 -13.86
N GLU A 81 19.64 13.01 -13.25
CA GLU A 81 20.96 13.61 -13.10
C GLU A 81 21.91 12.70 -12.30
N GLU A 82 21.42 12.12 -11.21
CA GLU A 82 22.15 11.15 -10.38
C GLU A 82 22.54 9.91 -11.21
N LYS A 83 21.58 9.34 -11.96
CA LYS A 83 21.82 8.16 -12.81
C LYS A 83 22.79 8.44 -13.96
N LEU A 84 22.71 9.60 -14.59
CA LEU A 84 23.67 10.01 -15.62
C LEU A 84 25.05 10.23 -15.01
N SER A 85 25.15 10.88 -13.85
CA SER A 85 26.44 11.09 -13.17
C SER A 85 27.12 9.76 -12.83
N GLU A 86 26.37 8.78 -12.34
CA GLU A 86 26.87 7.41 -12.12
C GLU A 86 27.41 6.79 -13.42
N LEU A 87 26.69 6.90 -14.54
CA LEU A 87 27.12 6.35 -15.83
C LEU A 87 28.40 7.00 -16.37
N HIS A 88 28.50 8.33 -16.28
CA HIS A 88 29.68 9.06 -16.72
C HIS A 88 30.92 8.73 -15.89
N THR A 89 30.77 8.46 -14.58
CA THR A 89 31.88 8.00 -13.74
C THR A 89 32.38 6.61 -14.15
N THR A 90 31.49 5.72 -14.61
CA THR A 90 31.88 4.40 -15.14
C THR A 90 32.53 4.46 -16.53
N GLU A 91 32.10 5.36 -17.42
CA GLU A 91 32.74 5.55 -18.73
C GLU A 91 34.14 6.17 -18.61
N THR A 92 34.34 7.12 -17.70
CA THR A 92 35.65 7.78 -17.50
C THR A 92 36.72 6.80 -16.98
N ILE A 93 36.31 5.79 -16.19
CA ILE A 93 37.21 4.74 -15.70
C ILE A 93 37.56 3.74 -16.83
N ALA A 94 36.63 3.47 -17.75
CA ALA A 94 36.88 2.62 -18.91
C ALA A 94 37.83 3.29 -19.92
N ASP A 95 37.65 4.58 -20.22
CA ASP A 95 38.51 5.31 -21.18
C ASP A 95 39.95 5.51 -20.66
N THR A 96 40.14 5.70 -19.35
CA THR A 96 41.49 5.79 -18.75
C THR A 96 42.25 4.46 -18.88
N SER A 97 41.56 3.32 -18.97
CA SER A 97 42.19 2.01 -19.16
C SER A 97 42.57 1.67 -20.61
N MET A 98 42.03 2.41 -21.59
CA MET A 98 42.29 2.23 -23.03
C MET A 98 43.41 3.13 -23.58
N SER A 99 43.79 4.21 -22.89
CA SER A 99 44.84 5.12 -23.36
C SER A 99 46.26 4.50 -23.35
N GLY A 100 46.51 3.51 -22.50
CA GLY A 100 47.83 2.87 -22.37
C GLY A 100 48.18 1.88 -23.48
N THR A 101 47.21 1.42 -24.27
CA THR A 101 47.44 0.46 -25.37
C THR A 101 47.72 1.13 -26.71
N SER A 102 47.27 2.39 -26.90
CA SER A 102 47.45 3.13 -28.16
C SER A 102 48.91 3.52 -28.40
N GLU A 103 49.61 4.02 -27.37
CA GLU A 103 51.01 4.46 -27.50
C GLU A 103 51.96 3.30 -27.81
N ALA A 104 51.75 2.13 -27.19
CA ALA A 104 52.55 0.93 -27.44
C ALA A 104 52.33 0.36 -28.85
N LEU A 105 51.10 0.46 -29.38
CA LEU A 105 50.76 0.02 -30.73
C LEU A 105 51.35 0.95 -31.79
N GLU A 106 51.31 2.26 -31.56
CA GLU A 106 51.90 3.25 -32.46
C GLU A 106 53.43 3.08 -32.57
N GLU A 107 54.10 2.82 -31.44
CA GLU A 107 55.55 2.60 -31.41
C GLU A 107 55.96 1.32 -32.18
N ASP A 108 55.15 0.26 -32.11
CA ASP A 108 55.39 -1.00 -32.83
C ASP A 108 55.15 -0.85 -34.34
N ILE A 109 54.16 -0.05 -34.74
CA ILE A 109 53.91 0.29 -36.16
C ILE A 109 55.08 1.08 -36.74
N THR A 110 55.62 2.08 -36.02
CA THR A 110 56.81 2.81 -36.48
C THR A 110 58.03 1.91 -36.67
N LYS A 111 58.28 0.95 -35.76
CA LYS A 111 59.38 -0.01 -35.92
C LYS A 111 59.22 -0.90 -37.15
N MET A 112 57.99 -1.31 -37.47
CA MET A 112 57.73 -2.09 -38.69
C MET A 112 58.00 -1.29 -39.96
N LEU A 113 57.70 0.01 -39.96
CA LEU A 113 57.95 0.89 -41.11
C LEU A 113 59.43 1.20 -41.31
N ASP A 114 60.19 1.45 -40.23
CA ASP A 114 61.64 1.66 -40.32
C ASP A 114 62.38 0.44 -40.91
N ASN A 115 61.91 -0.77 -40.59
CA ASN A 115 62.49 -1.99 -41.15
C ASN A 115 62.28 -2.13 -42.67
N LEU A 116 61.30 -1.45 -43.26
CA LEU A 116 61.08 -1.46 -44.72
C LEU A 116 62.10 -0.57 -45.44
N ASP A 117 62.61 0.47 -44.80
CA ASP A 117 63.58 1.40 -45.40
C ASP A 117 64.99 0.77 -45.52
N MET A 118 65.23 -0.33 -44.79
CA MET A 118 66.48 -1.12 -44.88
C MET A 118 66.56 -1.99 -46.15
N PHE A 119 65.47 -2.11 -46.91
CA PHE A 119 65.40 -2.89 -48.15
C PHE A 119 65.50 -2.06 -49.45
N ASN A 120 65.79 -0.75 -49.34
CA ASN A 120 66.11 0.14 -50.47
C ASN A 120 67.61 0.34 -50.66
#